data_AF-Q9L2Z3-F1
#
_entry.id   AF-Q9L2Z3-F1
#
_cell.length_a   1.000
_cell.length_b   1.000
_cell.length_c   1.000
_cell.angle_alpha   90.00
_cell.angle_beta   90.00
_cell.angle_gamma   90.00
#
_symmetry.space_group_name_H-M   'P 1'
#
loop_
_entity.id
_entity.type
_entity.pdbx_description
1 polymer ?
#
loop_
_entity_poly.entity_id
_entity_poly.type
_entity_poly.pdbx_seq_one_letter_code
_entity_poly.pdbx_strand_id
1 'polypeptide(L)'
;HGIAHDEVELALRRHATSKIKNQADLFRIRTLGFRGEALPSIASVSVLTLLTAVDGASHGTKLVARGGEVEEIIPATSPVGTKVCVEDLFFNTPA
;
A
#
# COMPACT_ATOMS: atom_id res chain seq x y z
N HIS A 1 5.39 -10.98 -5.24
CA HIS A 1 6.22 -10.10 -6.07
C HIS A 1 6.62 -8.81 -5.36
N GLY A 2 5.91 -8.32 -4.34
CA GLY A 2 6.26 -7.04 -3.69
C GLY A 2 5.70 -5.85 -4.45
N ILE A 3 5.97 -4.66 -3.93
CA ILE A 3 5.72 -3.35 -4.54
C ILE A 3 7.09 -2.68 -4.76
N ALA A 4 7.31 -2.15 -5.96
CA ALA A 4 8.54 -1.46 -6.32
C ALA A 4 8.70 -0.15 -5.54
N HIS A 5 9.94 0.27 -5.28
CA HIS A 5 10.26 1.43 -4.43
C HIS A 5 9.53 2.71 -4.86
N ASP A 6 9.52 2.98 -6.16
CA ASP A 6 8.87 4.11 -6.81
C ASP A 6 7.33 4.02 -6.85
N GLU A 7 6.76 2.84 -6.62
CA GLU A 7 5.32 2.61 -6.55
C GLU A 7 4.77 2.54 -5.12
N VAL A 8 5.63 2.48 -4.08
CA VAL A 8 5.18 2.29 -2.69
C VAL A 8 4.28 3.43 -2.22
N GLU A 9 4.64 4.67 -2.54
CA GLU A 9 3.80 5.83 -2.21
C GLU A 9 2.46 5.80 -2.97
N LEU A 10 2.49 5.36 -4.23
CA LEU A 10 1.29 5.25 -5.07
C LEU A 10 0.28 4.26 -4.48
N ALA A 11 0.74 3.21 -3.80
CA ALA A 11 -0.12 2.22 -3.15
C ALA A 11 -1.03 2.81 -2.05
N LEU A 12 -0.71 4.01 -1.54
CA LEU A 12 -1.53 4.75 -0.58
C LEU A 12 -2.37 5.87 -1.19
N ARG A 13 -2.28 6.12 -2.50
CA ARG A 13 -3.16 7.08 -3.17
C ARG A 13 -4.51 6.45 -3.48
N ARG A 14 -5.58 7.21 -3.25
CA ARG A 14 -6.93 6.79 -3.67
C ARG A 14 -7.00 6.61 -5.17
N HIS A 15 -7.83 5.67 -5.60
CA HIS A 15 -8.06 5.33 -7.02
C HIS A 15 -6.82 4.80 -7.77
N ALA A 16 -5.70 4.55 -7.09
CA ALA A 16 -4.51 3.97 -7.69
C ALA A 16 -4.56 2.44 -7.59
N THR A 17 -4.53 1.74 -8.73
CA THR A 17 -4.46 0.27 -8.75
C THR A 17 -3.65 -0.22 -9.94
N SER A 18 -2.87 -1.29 -9.73
CA SER A 18 -2.15 -1.98 -10.81
C SER A 18 -3.01 -3.00 -11.58
N LYS A 19 -4.28 -3.17 -11.18
CA LYS A 19 -5.14 -4.29 -11.61
C LYS A 19 -6.14 -3.95 -12.73
N ILE A 20 -6.33 -2.67 -13.03
CA ILE A 20 -7.22 -2.18 -14.10
C ILE A 20 -6.42 -1.18 -14.92
N LYS A 21 -6.31 -1.42 -16.22
CA LYS A 21 -5.62 -0.52 -17.16
C LYS A 21 -6.59 0.22 -18.07
N ASN A 22 -7.76 -0.36 -18.33
CA ASN A 22 -8.78 0.21 -19.20
C ASN A 22 -10.19 -0.11 -18.72
N GLN A 23 -11.19 0.54 -19.33
CA GLN A 23 -12.60 0.39 -18.94
C GLN A 23 -13.16 -1.02 -19.21
N ALA A 24 -12.59 -1.77 -20.16
CA ALA A 24 -13.03 -3.14 -20.44
C ALA A 24 -12.64 -4.12 -19.30
N ASP A 25 -11.55 -3.83 -18.57
CA ASP A 25 -11.13 -4.64 -17.42
C ASP A 25 -12.14 -4.59 -16.26
N LEU A 26 -12.90 -3.49 -16.12
CA LEU A 26 -13.98 -3.37 -15.12
C LEU A 26 -15.11 -4.39 -15.34
N PHE A 27 -15.37 -4.76 -16.59
CA PHE A 27 -16.40 -5.73 -16.94
C PHE A 27 -15.88 -7.17 -16.94
N ARG A 28 -14.58 -7.38 -16.70
CA ARG A 28 -13.90 -8.69 -16.68
C ARG A 28 -12.93 -8.76 -15.50
N ILE A 29 -13.47 -8.61 -14.30
CA ILE A 29 -12.67 -8.60 -13.06
C ILE A 29 -12.08 -9.99 -12.82
N ARG A 30 -10.75 -10.10 -12.89
CA ARG A 30 -10.00 -11.35 -12.66
C ARG A 30 -9.23 -11.38 -11.34
N THR A 31 -9.29 -10.28 -10.57
CA THR A 31 -8.49 -10.09 -9.34
C THR A 31 -9.37 -9.64 -8.19
N LEU A 32 -9.07 -10.09 -6.97
CA LEU A 32 -9.68 -9.55 -5.76
C LEU A 32 -9.13 -8.15 -5.45
N GLY A 33 -10.04 -7.19 -5.28
CA GLY A 33 -9.75 -5.77 -4.98
C GLY A 33 -9.20 -5.00 -6.18
N PHE A 34 -10.01 -4.14 -6.80
CA PHE A 34 -9.68 -3.43 -8.04
C PHE A 34 -9.96 -1.91 -7.97
N ARG A 35 -10.43 -1.43 -6.82
CA ARG A 35 -10.87 -0.04 -6.66
C ARG A 35 -9.74 0.93 -6.31
N GLY A 36 -8.59 0.41 -5.87
CA GLY A 36 -7.49 1.25 -5.37
C GLY A 36 -7.79 1.91 -4.02
N GLU A 37 -8.76 1.41 -3.26
CA GLU A 37 -9.23 2.08 -2.03
C GLU A 37 -8.79 1.41 -0.74
N ALA A 38 -8.38 0.14 -0.77
CA ALA A 38 -8.21 -0.64 0.45
C ALA A 38 -7.11 -0.09 1.38
N LEU A 39 -5.88 0.05 0.87
CA LEU A 39 -4.76 0.59 1.65
C LEU A 39 -4.97 2.07 2.05
N PRO A 40 -5.41 2.97 1.15
CA PRO A 40 -5.74 4.35 1.54
C PRO A 40 -6.80 4.43 2.64
N SER A 41 -7.84 3.58 2.56
CA SER A 41 -8.93 3.57 3.55
C SER A 41 -8.44 3.09 4.91
N ILE A 42 -7.66 2.01 4.96
CA ILE A 42 -7.09 1.51 6.21
C ILE A 42 -6.13 2.55 6.81
N ALA A 43 -5.21 3.09 6.01
CA ALA A 43 -4.24 4.08 6.47
C ALA A 43 -4.92 5.33 7.07
N SER A 44 -6.06 5.77 6.51
CA SER A 44 -6.77 6.97 6.98
C SER A 44 -7.26 6.90 8.44
N VAL A 45 -7.37 5.69 8.99
CA VAL A 45 -7.88 5.44 10.35
C VAL A 45 -6.91 4.65 11.23
N SER A 46 -5.62 4.55 10.86
CA SER A 46 -4.64 3.76 11.59
C SER A 46 -3.23 4.35 11.49
N VAL A 47 -2.28 3.71 12.17
CA VAL A 47 -0.86 3.75 11.83
C VAL A 47 -0.58 2.52 10.95
N LEU A 48 -0.23 2.73 9.68
CA LEU A 48 0.02 1.68 8.70
C LEU A 48 1.51 1.65 8.34
N THR A 49 2.13 0.48 8.50
CA THR A 49 3.50 0.24 8.03
C THR A 49 3.49 -0.76 6.89
N LEU A 50 4.06 -0.38 5.74
CA LEU A 50 4.37 -1.28 4.62
C LEU A 50 5.85 -1.59 4.63
N LEU A 51 6.20 -2.87 4.66
CA LEU A 51 7.56 -3.32 4.42
C LEU A 51 7.54 -4.23 3.19
N THR A 52 8.24 -3.85 2.13
CA THR A 52 8.12 -4.51 0.82
C THR A 52 9.46 -4.62 0.11
N ALA A 53 9.67 -5.69 -0.64
CA ALA A 53 10.79 -5.85 -1.55
C ALA A 53 10.37 -6.63 -2.80
N VAL A 54 10.96 -6.28 -3.93
CA VAL A 54 10.81 -7.02 -5.19
C VAL A 54 12.08 -7.82 -5.46
N ASP A 55 11.97 -8.90 -6.23
CA ASP A 55 13.13 -9.68 -6.63
C ASP A 55 14.09 -8.84 -7.47
N GLY A 56 15.39 -8.97 -7.24
CA GLY A 56 16.44 -8.20 -7.91
C GLY A 56 16.59 -6.73 -7.48
N ALA A 57 15.79 -6.22 -6.54
CA ALA A 57 15.99 -4.87 -5.98
C ALA A 57 17.24 -4.82 -5.08
N SER A 58 17.95 -3.69 -5.11
CA SER A 58 19.12 -3.44 -4.26
C SER A 58 18.77 -3.33 -2.77
N HIS A 59 17.55 -2.93 -2.45
CA HIS A 59 17.00 -2.85 -1.10
C HIS A 59 15.48 -3.01 -1.12
N GLY A 60 14.89 -3.34 0.05
CA GLY A 60 13.46 -3.20 0.28
C GLY A 60 13.09 -1.76 0.63
N THR A 61 11.80 -1.49 0.80
CA THR A 61 11.26 -0.19 1.18
C THR A 61 10.39 -0.36 2.42
N LYS A 62 10.58 0.52 3.40
CA LYS A 62 9.65 0.73 4.50
C LYS A 62 8.92 2.04 4.25
N LEU A 63 7.60 1.99 4.30
CA LEU A 63 6.73 3.16 4.36
C LEU A 63 5.95 3.15 5.67
N VAL A 64 5.84 4.30 6.33
CA VAL A 64 4.96 4.52 7.48
C VAL A 64 3.96 5.62 7.13
N ALA A 65 2.68 5.35 7.34
CA ALA A 65 1.60 6.32 7.22
C ALA A 65 0.78 6.38 8.51
N ARG A 66 0.36 7.57 8.92
CA ARG A 66 -0.45 7.80 10.11
C ARG A 66 -1.64 8.66 9.75
N GLY A 67 -2.86 8.14 9.97
CA GLY A 67 -4.09 8.87 9.64
C GLY A 67 -4.19 9.23 8.16
N GLY A 68 -3.57 8.44 7.28
CA GLY A 68 -3.54 8.64 5.83
C GLY A 68 -2.37 9.46 5.31
N GLU A 69 -1.62 10.14 6.18
CA GLU A 69 -0.45 10.93 5.81
C GLU A 69 0.82 10.08 5.85
N VAL A 70 1.66 10.15 4.82
CA VAL A 70 2.94 9.45 4.77
C VAL A 70 3.96 10.21 5.61
N GLU A 71 4.44 9.59 6.68
CA GLU A 71 5.44 10.19 7.59
C GLU A 71 6.88 9.78 7.21
N GLU A 72 7.07 8.57 6.66
CA GLU A 72 8.39 8.02 6.38
C GLU A 72 8.37 7.13 5.13
N ILE A 73 9.35 7.29 4.23
CA ILE A 73 9.71 6.32 3.20
C ILE A 73 11.23 6.18 3.20
N ILE A 74 11.73 5.00 3.59
CA ILE A 74 13.16 4.74 3.69
C ILE A 74 13.55 3.37 3.10
N PRO A 75 14.80 3.22 2.63
CA PRO A 75 15.37 1.91 2.35
C PRO A 75 15.31 1.00 3.59
N ALA A 76 15.00 -0.27 3.40
CA ALA A 76 14.93 -1.25 4.48
C ALA A 76 15.36 -2.65 4.02
N THR A 77 15.84 -3.46 4.95
CA THR A 77 16.08 -4.88 4.71
C THR A 77 14.75 -5.63 4.82
N SER A 78 14.29 -6.26 3.74
CA SER A 78 13.07 -7.05 3.72
C SER A 78 13.19 -8.25 2.77
N PRO A 79 12.66 -9.43 3.12
CA PRO A 79 12.50 -10.52 2.16
C PRO A 79 11.60 -10.11 0.99
N VAL A 80 11.79 -10.72 -0.18
CA VAL A 80 10.92 -10.50 -1.35
C VAL A 80 9.46 -10.77 -0.97
N GLY A 81 8.58 -9.81 -1.24
CA GLY A 81 7.18 -9.82 -0.82
C GLY A 81 6.76 -8.51 -0.17
N THR A 82 5.63 -8.55 0.53
CA THR A 82 5.10 -7.39 1.24
C THR A 82 4.52 -7.84 2.58
N LYS A 83 4.89 -7.13 3.65
CA LYS A 83 4.29 -7.20 4.97
C LYS A 83 3.54 -5.90 5.22
N VAL A 84 2.28 -6.02 5.67
CA VAL A 84 1.44 -4.89 6.07
C VAL A 84 1.22 -5.01 7.58
N CYS A 85 1.56 -3.97 8.33
CA CYS A 85 1.25 -3.84 9.75
C CYS A 85 0.23 -2.71 9.92
N VAL A 86 -0.80 -2.95 10.74
CA VAL A 86 -1.86 -1.99 11.04
C VAL A 86 -1.96 -1.89 12.55
N GLU A 87 -1.65 -0.71 13.07
CA GLU A 87 -1.59 -0.41 14.50
C GLU A 87 -2.49 0.79 14.81
N ASP A 88 -2.90 0.94 16.07
CA ASP A 88 -3.76 2.04 16.53
C ASP A 88 -5.02 2.23 15.66
N LEU A 89 -5.70 1.13 15.32
CA LEU A 89 -6.90 1.17 14.48
C LEU A 89 -8.00 2.02 15.15
N PHE A 90 -8.57 2.95 14.38
CA PHE A 90 -9.56 3.95 14.79
C PHE A 90 -9.08 5.01 15.79
N PHE A 91 -7.77 5.21 15.96
CA PHE A 91 -7.24 6.21 16.92
C PHE A 91 -7.76 7.64 16.71
N ASN A 92 -8.12 8.00 15.47
CA ASN A 92 -8.63 9.31 15.07
C ASN A 92 -10.13 9.30 14.73
N THR A 93 -10.86 8.22 15.06
CA THR A 93 -12.30 8.07 14.78
C THR A 93 -13.05 7.84 16.11
N PRO A 94 -13.30 8.89 16.91
CA PRO A 94 -14.10 8.77 18.13
C PRO A 94 -15.56 8.41 17.80
N ALA A 95 -16.22 7.70 18.74
CA ALA A 95 -17.59 7.20 18.61
C ALA A 95 -18.67 8.28 18.83
#